data_AF-A0A0U5C6H0-F1
#
_entry.id   AF-A0A0U5C6H0-F1
#
_cell.length_a   1.000
_cell.length_b   1.000
_cell.length_c   1.000
_cell.angle_alpha   90.00
_cell.angle_beta   90.00
_cell.angle_gamma   90.00
#
_symmetry.space_group_name_H-M   'P 1'
#
loop_
_entity.id
_entity.type
_entity.pdbx_description
1 polymer ?
#
loop_
_entity_poly.entity_id
_entity_poly.type
_entity_poly.pdbx_seq_one_letter_code
_entity_poly.pdbx_strand_id
1 'polypeptide(L)'
;MADQNKVMQWVRDLFKHTPQPGEEHFGVYIPDNAAQGTFYLGVGKVIETGITPSGGTYVWVEPYARRNPSIFDGSYECNKGKRAAYYRFFHPESDEEMPAEYLPPYRLNQDELDLAGPGRAGRLPKLHHLPSRGEEARGLYIAPDTQLYEGVGRVLQGHAKGRGFFAWVEPIPGRNDDAYRFFDRNNDSDMHYINMPCYGAHDAAMQELLANPRPKKDSAQPRGRNSASAARHDTFPKLGSEAMGTYFAPDGRFYIGVGKVTAIGLNHCGAIYALVKPVPGKSGGDYDFYDELTLEHMPDFTGHASSKSRFPWRDHFSKTVEELAPKFKGSGLRALLPF
;
A
#
# COMPACT_ATOMS: atom_id res chain seq x y z
N MET A 1 -31.57 -3.49 -27.45
CA MET A 1 -31.17 -2.83 -26.20
C MET A 1 -30.70 -3.91 -25.23
N ALA A 2 -29.40 -4.04 -25.00
CA ALA A 2 -28.94 -4.84 -23.87
C ALA A 2 -29.53 -4.21 -22.59
N ASP A 3 -30.22 -5.04 -21.81
CA ASP A 3 -31.11 -4.66 -20.73
C ASP A 3 -30.35 -3.87 -19.67
N GLN A 4 -30.71 -2.59 -19.46
CA GLN A 4 -30.16 -1.80 -18.36
C GLN A 4 -30.26 -2.58 -17.05
N ASN A 5 -31.33 -3.37 -16.86
CA ASN A 5 -31.50 -4.22 -15.69
C ASN A 5 -30.39 -5.27 -15.53
N LYS A 6 -29.79 -5.80 -16.60
CA LYS A 6 -28.68 -6.78 -16.50
C LYS A 6 -27.39 -6.13 -16.02
N VAL A 7 -27.01 -4.98 -16.57
CA VAL A 7 -25.84 -4.24 -16.09
C VAL A 7 -26.04 -3.78 -14.66
N MET A 8 -27.28 -3.37 -14.40
CA MET A 8 -27.69 -2.95 -13.10
C MET A 8 -27.61 -4.14 -12.10
N GLN A 9 -28.11 -5.32 -12.46
CA GLN A 9 -27.97 -6.51 -11.62
C GLN A 9 -26.50 -6.84 -11.34
N TRP A 10 -25.63 -6.75 -12.35
CA TRP A 10 -24.19 -6.96 -12.20
C TRP A 10 -23.54 -6.00 -11.19
N VAL A 11 -23.85 -4.70 -11.24
CA VAL A 11 -23.34 -3.74 -10.23
C VAL A 11 -23.82 -4.10 -8.82
N ARG A 12 -25.08 -4.53 -8.66
CA ARG A 12 -25.56 -4.98 -7.34
C ARG A 12 -24.84 -6.24 -6.88
N ASP A 13 -24.54 -7.14 -7.81
CA ASP A 13 -23.83 -8.38 -7.52
C ASP A 13 -22.39 -8.12 -7.07
N LEU A 14 -21.72 -7.08 -7.60
CA LEU A 14 -20.41 -6.65 -7.10
C LEU A 14 -20.44 -6.35 -5.60
N PHE A 15 -21.47 -5.65 -5.11
CA PHE A 15 -21.59 -5.27 -3.69
C PHE A 15 -22.07 -6.39 -2.74
N LYS A 16 -22.35 -7.61 -3.24
CA LYS A 16 -22.86 -8.70 -2.38
C LYS A 16 -21.80 -9.35 -1.53
N HIS A 17 -20.53 -9.24 -1.91
CA HIS A 17 -19.40 -9.80 -1.18
C HIS A 17 -18.30 -8.76 -1.01
N THR A 18 -17.45 -8.99 -0.01
CA THR A 18 -16.20 -8.24 0.12
C THR A 18 -15.26 -8.71 -0.99
N PRO A 19 -14.88 -7.85 -1.95
CA PRO A 19 -14.07 -8.30 -3.07
C PRO A 19 -12.66 -8.65 -2.62
N GLN A 20 -12.08 -9.67 -3.22
CA GLN A 20 -10.68 -10.01 -3.00
C GLN A 20 -9.78 -9.19 -3.92
N PRO A 21 -8.54 -8.88 -3.51
CA PRO A 21 -7.57 -8.26 -4.40
C PRO A 21 -7.35 -9.11 -5.66
N GLY A 22 -7.32 -8.46 -6.81
CA GLY A 22 -7.29 -9.07 -8.13
C GLY A 22 -8.65 -9.17 -8.83
N GLU A 23 -9.76 -9.12 -8.10
CA GLU A 23 -11.11 -9.07 -8.68
C GLU A 23 -11.40 -7.71 -9.34
N GLU A 24 -12.45 -7.60 -10.15
CA GLU A 24 -12.97 -6.33 -10.65
C GLU A 24 -14.05 -5.83 -9.69
N HIS A 25 -13.96 -4.57 -9.24
CA HIS A 25 -14.96 -3.99 -8.35
C HIS A 25 -15.02 -2.47 -8.50
N PHE A 26 -16.09 -1.84 -8.01
CA PHE A 26 -16.17 -0.39 -7.85
C PHE A 26 -15.44 0.05 -6.57
N GLY A 27 -14.53 1.00 -6.66
CA GLY A 27 -13.79 1.45 -5.49
C GLY A 27 -13.14 2.81 -5.67
N VAL A 28 -12.26 3.11 -4.72
CA VAL A 28 -11.46 4.33 -4.70
C VAL A 28 -10.15 4.06 -5.43
N TYR A 29 -9.78 4.94 -6.35
CA TYR A 29 -8.44 5.00 -6.91
C TYR A 29 -7.72 6.25 -6.43
N ILE A 30 -6.47 6.08 -6.01
CA ILE A 30 -5.59 7.15 -5.55
C ILE A 30 -4.40 7.16 -6.52
N PRO A 31 -4.28 8.16 -7.39
CA PRO A 31 -3.16 8.22 -8.32
C PRO A 31 -1.85 8.51 -7.60
N ASP A 32 -0.77 7.82 -8.00
CA ASP A 32 0.57 7.98 -7.42
C ASP A 32 1.11 9.42 -7.60
N ASN A 33 0.70 10.10 -8.68
CA ASN A 33 1.18 11.42 -9.11
C ASN A 33 0.18 12.57 -8.87
N ALA A 34 -0.91 12.32 -8.14
CA ALA A 34 -1.86 13.37 -7.77
C ALA A 34 -1.48 14.05 -6.45
N ALA A 35 -1.99 15.25 -6.22
CA ALA A 35 -1.82 15.93 -4.94
C ALA A 35 -2.41 15.08 -3.79
N GLN A 36 -1.77 15.12 -2.62
CA GLN A 36 -2.22 14.32 -1.47
C GLN A 36 -3.70 14.56 -1.16
N GLY A 37 -4.46 13.47 -1.02
CA GLY A 37 -5.91 13.52 -0.77
C GLY A 37 -6.77 13.59 -2.03
N THR A 38 -6.17 13.67 -3.23
CA THR A 38 -6.90 13.51 -4.49
C THR A 38 -7.25 12.04 -4.69
N PHE A 39 -8.51 11.76 -5.04
CA PHE A 39 -8.95 10.41 -5.36
C PHE A 39 -10.11 10.44 -6.37
N TYR A 40 -10.30 9.29 -6.99
CA TYR A 40 -11.35 9.07 -7.98
C TYR A 40 -12.15 7.83 -7.63
N LEU A 41 -13.39 7.78 -8.11
CA LEU A 41 -14.25 6.62 -7.97
C LEU A 41 -14.46 5.99 -9.35
N GLY A 42 -14.42 4.66 -9.43
CA GLY A 42 -14.59 3.95 -10.69
C GLY A 42 -14.56 2.45 -10.52
N VAL A 43 -14.80 1.72 -11.61
CA VAL A 43 -14.58 0.26 -11.66
C VAL A 43 -13.15 -0.01 -12.09
N GLY A 44 -12.43 -0.79 -11.29
CA GLY A 44 -11.06 -1.20 -11.58
C GLY A 44 -10.73 -2.56 -10.99
N LYS A 45 -9.48 -2.96 -11.15
CA LYS A 45 -8.94 -4.13 -10.46
C LYS A 45 -8.81 -3.79 -8.98
N VAL A 46 -9.21 -4.66 -8.07
CA VAL A 46 -9.05 -4.45 -6.63
C VAL A 46 -7.60 -4.66 -6.23
N ILE A 47 -7.04 -3.68 -5.53
CA ILE A 47 -5.63 -3.65 -5.10
C ILE A 47 -5.52 -3.80 -3.60
N GLU A 48 -6.46 -3.25 -2.86
CA GLU A 48 -6.57 -3.40 -1.40
C GLU A 48 -8.03 -3.46 -1.00
N THR A 49 -8.36 -4.31 -0.04
CA THR A 49 -9.64 -4.32 0.66
C THR A 49 -9.38 -4.31 2.15
N GLY A 50 -10.10 -3.49 2.92
CA GLY A 50 -9.90 -3.44 4.37
C GLY A 50 -11.09 -2.95 5.18
N ILE A 51 -10.94 -3.02 6.50
CA ILE A 51 -11.92 -2.65 7.52
C ILE A 51 -11.60 -1.25 8.04
N THR A 52 -12.59 -0.36 7.94
CA THR A 52 -12.59 1.00 8.52
C THR A 52 -12.70 0.96 10.06
N PRO A 53 -12.32 2.03 10.78
CA PRO A 53 -12.49 2.12 12.24
C PRO A 53 -13.94 1.96 12.72
N SER A 54 -14.93 2.35 11.90
CA SER A 54 -16.36 2.18 12.17
C SER A 54 -16.87 0.76 11.89
N GLY A 55 -16.03 -0.13 11.35
CA GLY A 55 -16.37 -1.51 11.03
C GLY A 55 -16.91 -1.73 9.61
N GLY A 56 -17.06 -0.68 8.81
CA GLY A 56 -17.36 -0.79 7.38
C GLY A 56 -16.16 -1.27 6.56
N THR A 57 -16.36 -1.59 5.28
CA THR A 57 -15.31 -2.02 4.34
C THR A 57 -14.98 -0.89 3.36
N TYR A 58 -13.70 -0.71 3.04
CA TYR A 58 -13.28 0.09 1.88
C TYR A 58 -12.64 -0.83 0.83
N VAL A 59 -12.70 -0.39 -0.43
CA VAL A 59 -12.14 -1.08 -1.59
C VAL A 59 -11.31 -0.09 -2.38
N TRP A 60 -10.03 -0.37 -2.54
CA TRP A 60 -9.15 0.36 -3.44
C TRP A 60 -9.00 -0.38 -4.73
N VAL A 61 -9.09 0.37 -5.81
CA VAL A 61 -9.02 -0.16 -7.16
C VAL A 61 -7.99 0.60 -7.98
N GLU A 62 -7.39 -0.07 -8.94
CA GLU A 62 -6.54 0.54 -9.96
C GLU A 62 -7.27 0.50 -11.30
N PRO A 63 -7.27 1.60 -12.07
CA PRO A 63 -7.73 1.60 -13.44
C PRO A 63 -6.93 0.58 -14.24
N TYR A 64 -7.60 -0.12 -15.16
CA TYR A 64 -6.88 -0.87 -16.16
C TYR A 64 -6.13 0.13 -17.05
N ALA A 65 -4.82 0.30 -16.83
CA ALA A 65 -3.96 1.07 -17.72
C ALA A 65 -4.25 0.62 -19.15
N ARG A 66 -4.37 1.56 -20.10
CA ARG A 66 -4.57 1.23 -21.52
C ARG A 66 -3.41 0.36 -21.97
N ARG A 67 -3.66 -0.95 -21.96
CA ARG A 67 -2.71 -1.96 -22.38
C ARG A 67 -2.45 -1.65 -23.86
N ASN A 68 -1.18 -1.38 -24.18
CA ASN A 68 -0.61 -1.04 -25.48
C ASN A 68 -1.59 -0.90 -26.68
N PRO A 69 -1.86 0.31 -27.21
CA PRO A 69 -2.81 0.50 -28.32
C PRO A 69 -2.44 -0.28 -29.60
N SER A 70 -1.20 -0.76 -29.75
CA SER A 70 -0.75 -1.53 -30.91
C SER A 70 -0.87 -3.06 -30.77
N ILE A 71 -1.09 -3.60 -29.57
CA ILE A 71 -1.35 -5.05 -29.33
C ILE A 71 -2.87 -5.27 -29.10
N PHE A 72 -3.68 -4.27 -29.43
CA PHE A 72 -5.13 -4.39 -29.49
C PHE A 72 -5.49 -4.64 -30.95
N ASP A 73 -5.50 -5.91 -31.35
CA ASP A 73 -5.93 -6.39 -32.67
C ASP A 73 -7.46 -6.26 -32.92
N GLY A 74 -8.14 -5.37 -32.19
CA GLY A 74 -9.59 -5.21 -32.26
C GLY A 74 -10.38 -6.13 -31.32
N SER A 75 -9.76 -7.06 -30.58
CA SER A 75 -10.50 -7.94 -29.64
C SER A 75 -10.87 -7.30 -28.30
N TYR A 76 -10.21 -6.19 -27.92
CA TYR A 76 -10.70 -5.23 -26.95
C TYR A 76 -10.95 -3.88 -27.63
N GLU A 77 -11.71 -3.88 -28.74
CA GLU A 77 -12.82 -2.93 -28.79
C GLU A 77 -13.62 -3.18 -27.50
N CYS A 78 -13.22 -2.52 -26.41
CA CYS A 78 -14.03 -2.38 -25.21
C CYS A 78 -15.38 -1.95 -25.76
N ASN A 79 -16.33 -2.90 -25.76
CA ASN A 79 -17.55 -2.86 -26.56
C ASN A 79 -17.90 -1.43 -26.94
N LYS A 80 -18.04 -1.10 -28.24
CA LYS A 80 -18.61 0.19 -28.71
C LYS A 80 -20.04 0.47 -28.20
N GLY A 81 -20.44 -0.12 -27.07
CA GLY A 81 -21.59 0.19 -26.25
C GLY A 81 -21.20 0.49 -24.79
N LYS A 82 -22.22 0.54 -23.94
CA LYS A 82 -22.24 1.12 -22.57
C LYS A 82 -21.15 0.64 -21.59
N ARG A 83 -20.34 -0.38 -21.90
CA ARG A 83 -19.30 -0.89 -20.98
C ARG A 83 -18.09 0.02 -20.82
N ALA A 84 -17.72 0.79 -21.85
CA ALA A 84 -16.62 1.74 -21.77
C ALA A 84 -16.86 2.87 -20.75
N ALA A 85 -18.11 3.13 -20.36
CA ALA A 85 -18.45 4.14 -19.35
C ALA A 85 -18.12 3.68 -17.92
N TYR A 86 -18.07 2.38 -17.63
CA TYR A 86 -17.85 1.87 -16.25
C TYR A 86 -16.39 1.89 -15.82
N TYR A 87 -15.46 1.86 -16.78
CA TYR A 87 -14.02 2.00 -16.52
C TYR A 87 -13.57 3.47 -16.45
N ARG A 88 -14.52 4.40 -16.45
CA ARG A 88 -14.23 5.81 -16.21
C ARG A 88 -14.12 6.03 -14.71
N PHE A 89 -13.05 6.72 -14.34
CA PHE A 89 -12.83 7.21 -13.00
C PHE A 89 -13.28 8.67 -12.96
N PHE A 90 -13.99 9.07 -11.90
CA PHE A 90 -14.52 10.43 -11.78
C PHE A 90 -14.26 10.99 -10.38
N HIS A 91 -14.09 12.30 -10.31
CA HIS A 91 -13.92 12.99 -9.04
C HIS A 91 -15.27 13.01 -8.31
N PRO A 92 -15.34 12.58 -7.04
CA PRO A 92 -16.60 12.42 -6.31
C PRO A 92 -17.42 13.71 -6.20
N GLU A 93 -16.76 14.86 -6.06
CA GLU A 93 -17.44 16.15 -5.85
C GLU A 93 -17.85 16.82 -7.17
N SER A 94 -16.91 17.01 -8.11
CA SER A 94 -17.13 17.72 -9.37
C SER A 94 -17.73 16.87 -10.49
N ASP A 95 -17.76 15.54 -10.34
CA ASP A 95 -18.13 14.60 -11.42
C ASP A 95 -17.22 14.64 -12.66
N GLU A 96 -16.12 15.39 -12.60
CA GLU A 96 -15.18 15.46 -13.70
C GLU A 96 -14.46 14.13 -13.88
N GLU A 97 -14.30 13.72 -15.14
CA GLU A 97 -13.53 12.54 -15.49
C GLU A 97 -12.08 12.71 -15.04
N MET A 98 -11.48 11.62 -14.56
CA MET A 98 -10.10 11.59 -14.14
C MET A 98 -9.17 11.98 -15.31
N PRO A 99 -8.28 12.97 -15.11
CA PRO A 99 -7.26 13.31 -16.09
C PRO A 99 -6.43 12.10 -16.52
N ALA A 100 -6.10 12.02 -17.82
CA ALA A 100 -5.35 10.89 -18.37
C ALA A 100 -3.93 10.76 -17.78
N GLU A 101 -3.33 11.87 -17.33
CA GLU A 101 -2.04 11.88 -16.63
C GLU A 101 -2.05 11.12 -15.30
N TYR A 102 -3.22 10.93 -14.69
CA TYR A 102 -3.38 10.16 -13.46
C TYR A 102 -3.63 8.68 -13.70
N LEU A 103 -3.68 8.22 -14.95
CA LEU A 103 -3.74 6.78 -15.22
C LEU A 103 -2.43 6.12 -14.76
N PRO A 104 -2.50 4.92 -14.17
CA PRO A 104 -1.32 4.20 -13.75
C PRO A 104 -0.43 3.93 -14.98
N PRO A 105 0.90 4.04 -14.85
CA PRO A 105 1.80 3.72 -15.93
C PRO A 105 1.60 2.25 -16.36
N TYR A 106 1.91 1.94 -17.62
CA TYR A 106 1.93 0.54 -18.05
C TYR A 106 2.94 -0.24 -17.22
N ARG A 107 2.45 -1.14 -16.37
CA ARG A 107 3.30 -2.03 -15.58
C ARG A 107 3.47 -3.34 -16.34
N LEU A 108 4.73 -3.71 -16.55
CA LEU A 108 5.08 -5.04 -17.01
C LEU A 108 4.59 -6.04 -15.94
N ASN A 109 3.91 -7.10 -16.35
CA ASN A 109 3.60 -8.19 -15.43
C ASN A 109 4.91 -8.92 -15.01
N GLN A 110 4.85 -9.77 -13.99
CA GLN A 110 6.04 -10.48 -13.51
C GLN A 110 6.71 -11.28 -14.63
N ASP A 111 5.93 -11.91 -15.52
CA ASP A 111 6.47 -12.64 -16.67
C ASP A 111 7.23 -11.70 -17.63
N GLU A 112 6.71 -10.51 -17.90
CA GLU A 112 7.35 -9.48 -18.72
C GLU A 112 8.59 -8.90 -18.02
N LEU A 113 8.59 -8.76 -16.69
CA LEU A 113 9.76 -8.37 -15.90
C LEU A 113 10.85 -9.46 -15.95
N ASP A 114 10.46 -10.72 -15.79
CA ASP A 114 11.36 -11.88 -15.86
C ASP A 114 11.96 -12.01 -17.27
N LEU A 115 11.16 -11.76 -18.32
CA LEU A 115 11.58 -11.76 -19.72
C LEU A 115 12.42 -10.52 -20.11
N ALA A 116 12.16 -9.36 -19.53
CA ALA A 116 12.96 -8.14 -19.73
C ALA A 116 14.40 -8.29 -19.20
N GLY A 117 14.65 -9.35 -18.41
CA GLY A 117 15.93 -9.67 -17.83
C GLY A 117 16.36 -8.65 -16.75
N PRO A 118 17.47 -8.90 -16.05
CA PRO A 118 17.99 -8.01 -15.01
C PRO A 118 18.49 -6.65 -15.52
N GLY A 119 18.25 -6.32 -16.80
CA GLY A 119 18.89 -5.24 -17.54
C GLY A 119 18.56 -3.81 -17.09
N ARG A 120 17.49 -3.62 -16.29
CA ARG A 120 17.14 -2.30 -15.72
C ARG A 120 17.31 -2.21 -14.22
N ALA A 121 17.63 -3.30 -13.54
CA ALA A 121 17.92 -3.29 -12.13
C ALA A 121 19.24 -2.51 -11.95
N GLY A 122 19.14 -1.18 -11.82
CA GLY A 122 20.27 -0.26 -11.75
C GLY A 122 21.33 -0.84 -10.84
N ARG A 123 22.61 -0.82 -11.26
CA ARG A 123 23.69 -1.29 -10.38
C ARG A 123 23.52 -0.54 -9.07
N LEU A 124 23.41 -1.29 -7.96
CA LEU A 124 23.34 -0.70 -6.63
C LEU A 124 24.43 0.37 -6.55
N PRO A 125 24.11 1.59 -6.09
CA PRO A 125 25.07 2.66 -5.99
C PRO A 125 26.28 2.14 -5.21
N LYS A 126 27.45 2.20 -5.83
CA LYS A 126 28.68 1.80 -5.16
C LYS A 126 29.00 2.86 -4.12
N LEU A 127 28.70 2.57 -2.86
CA LEU A 127 29.18 3.40 -1.76
C LEU A 127 30.70 3.23 -1.64
N HIS A 128 31.40 4.33 -1.33
CA HIS A 128 32.85 4.31 -1.15
C HIS A 128 33.26 3.82 0.26
N HIS A 129 32.34 3.88 1.21
CA HIS A 129 32.47 3.37 2.57
C HIS A 129 31.12 2.80 3.02
N LEU A 130 31.13 1.95 4.05
CA LEU A 130 29.92 1.46 4.67
C LEU A 130 29.36 2.56 5.58
N PRO A 131 28.17 3.11 5.30
CA PRO A 131 27.62 4.17 6.13
C PRO A 131 27.20 3.62 7.49
N SER A 132 27.37 4.44 8.52
CA SER A 132 27.01 4.10 9.89
C SER A 132 25.50 4.16 10.09
N ARG A 133 24.98 3.43 11.08
CA ARG A 133 23.57 3.53 11.48
C ARG A 133 23.24 4.99 11.86
N GLY A 134 22.17 5.53 11.31
CA GLY A 134 21.73 6.91 11.51
C GLY A 134 22.26 7.94 10.51
N GLU A 135 23.28 7.61 9.71
CA GLU A 135 23.75 8.48 8.63
C GLU A 135 22.75 8.55 7.47
N GLU A 136 22.81 9.61 6.67
CA GLU A 136 22.04 9.71 5.42
C GLU A 136 22.81 9.02 4.29
N ALA A 137 22.19 8.07 3.61
CA ALA A 137 22.80 7.40 2.48
C ALA A 137 21.74 6.94 1.47
N ARG A 138 22.18 6.70 0.24
CA ARG A 138 21.37 5.97 -0.73
C ARG A 138 21.30 4.49 -0.35
N GLY A 139 20.11 3.93 -0.37
CA GLY A 139 19.87 2.56 0.04
C GLY A 139 18.54 2.01 -0.44
N LEU A 140 18.16 0.88 0.14
CA LEU A 140 16.90 0.20 -0.10
C LEU A 140 15.96 0.40 1.10
N TYR A 141 14.69 0.63 0.83
CA TYR A 141 13.62 0.69 1.82
C TYR A 141 12.61 -0.43 1.52
N ILE A 142 12.23 -1.18 2.55
CA ILE A 142 11.11 -2.11 2.49
C ILE A 142 9.88 -1.35 2.96
N ALA A 143 8.92 -1.17 2.07
CA ALA A 143 7.65 -0.54 2.40
C ALA A 143 6.70 -1.51 3.13
N PRO A 144 5.64 -0.99 3.76
CA PRO A 144 4.66 -1.80 4.51
C PRO A 144 3.92 -2.86 3.68
N ASP A 145 3.76 -2.60 2.39
CA ASP A 145 3.20 -3.52 1.37
C ASP A 145 4.24 -4.53 0.87
N THR A 146 5.41 -4.59 1.52
CA THR A 146 6.58 -5.41 1.22
C THR A 146 7.31 -5.05 -0.07
N GLN A 147 6.92 -3.97 -0.75
CA GLN A 147 7.61 -3.48 -1.93
C GLN A 147 8.99 -2.92 -1.58
N LEU A 148 9.96 -3.16 -2.46
CA LEU A 148 11.31 -2.61 -2.33
C LEU A 148 11.43 -1.31 -3.14
N TYR A 149 11.81 -0.24 -2.45
CA TYR A 149 12.09 1.05 -3.03
C TYR A 149 13.56 1.43 -2.88
N GLU A 150 14.09 2.17 -3.84
CA GLU A 150 15.44 2.73 -3.77
C GLU A 150 15.34 4.25 -3.59
N GLY A 151 16.16 4.81 -2.69
CA GLY A 151 16.15 6.24 -2.41
C GLY A 151 17.24 6.66 -1.44
N VAL A 152 17.25 7.94 -1.06
CA VAL A 152 18.13 8.45 0.00
C VAL A 152 17.35 8.51 1.31
N GLY A 153 17.88 7.83 2.34
CA GLY A 153 17.24 7.78 3.64
C GLY A 153 18.24 7.66 4.78
N ARG A 154 17.72 7.49 5.99
CA ARG A 154 18.52 7.26 7.19
C ARG A 154 18.89 5.78 7.28
N VAL A 155 20.17 5.48 7.42
CA VAL A 155 20.68 4.11 7.46
C VAL A 155 20.21 3.38 8.72
N LEU A 156 19.47 2.28 8.51
CA LEU A 156 19.09 1.33 9.54
C LEU A 156 20.19 0.27 9.72
N GLN A 157 20.70 -0.25 8.61
CA GLN A 157 21.69 -1.32 8.59
C GLN A 157 22.51 -1.31 7.30
N GLY A 158 23.84 -1.28 7.42
CA GLY A 158 24.75 -1.44 6.30
C GLY A 158 25.10 -2.91 6.05
N HIS A 159 25.22 -3.30 4.77
CA HIS A 159 25.64 -4.64 4.35
C HIS A 159 26.78 -4.55 3.32
N ALA A 160 27.86 -5.30 3.57
CA ALA A 160 28.91 -5.52 2.58
C ALA A 160 28.57 -6.76 1.74
N LYS A 161 28.50 -6.62 0.40
CA LYS A 161 28.27 -7.75 -0.53
C LYS A 161 29.25 -7.70 -1.70
N GLY A 162 30.26 -8.56 -1.65
CA GLY A 162 31.30 -8.65 -2.68
C GLY A 162 32.13 -7.37 -2.77
N ARG A 163 32.15 -6.72 -3.95
CA ARG A 163 32.87 -5.44 -4.19
C ARG A 163 32.01 -4.18 -3.97
N GLY A 164 30.84 -4.31 -3.38
CA GLY A 164 29.92 -3.20 -3.15
C GLY A 164 29.30 -3.25 -1.76
N PHE A 165 28.70 -2.13 -1.38
CA PHE A 165 27.92 -1.98 -0.17
C PHE A 165 26.52 -1.56 -0.55
N PHE A 166 25.54 -1.99 0.23
CA PHE A 166 24.21 -1.39 0.21
C PHE A 166 23.78 -1.14 1.65
N ALA A 167 22.91 -0.16 1.83
CA ALA A 167 22.30 0.12 3.11
C ALA A 167 20.80 -0.16 3.02
N TRP A 168 20.23 -0.71 4.08
CA TRP A 168 18.81 -0.55 4.36
C TRP A 168 18.61 0.82 4.98
N VAL A 169 17.65 1.56 4.44
CA VAL A 169 17.35 2.93 4.85
C VAL A 169 15.87 3.09 5.18
N GLU A 170 15.55 3.99 6.10
CA GLU A 170 14.18 4.52 6.28
C GLU A 170 14.08 5.90 5.60
N PRO A 171 12.98 6.23 4.91
CA PRO A 171 12.72 7.57 4.41
C PRO A 171 12.82 8.62 5.53
N ILE A 172 13.41 9.78 5.22
CA ILE A 172 13.60 10.84 6.20
C ILE A 172 12.36 11.74 6.21
N PRO A 173 11.66 11.89 7.35
CA PRO A 173 10.39 12.59 7.39
C PRO A 173 10.53 14.06 7.01
N GLY A 174 9.58 14.55 6.21
CA GLY A 174 9.59 15.93 5.72
C GLY A 174 10.63 16.23 4.65
N ARG A 175 11.47 15.26 4.25
CA ARG A 175 12.39 15.39 3.13
C ARG A 175 11.85 14.62 1.94
N ASN A 176 11.06 15.31 1.12
CA ASN A 176 10.39 14.76 -0.06
C ASN A 176 10.82 15.48 -1.35
N ASP A 177 11.94 16.21 -1.33
CA ASP A 177 12.50 16.79 -2.56
C ASP A 177 13.12 15.71 -3.45
N ASP A 178 13.46 16.05 -4.69
CA ASP A 178 13.97 15.12 -5.70
C ASP A 178 15.20 14.31 -5.23
N ALA A 179 16.00 14.84 -4.29
CA ALA A 179 17.17 14.13 -3.76
C ALA A 179 16.80 13.04 -2.75
N TYR A 180 15.62 13.11 -2.12
CA TYR A 180 15.10 12.14 -1.14
C TYR A 180 13.97 11.29 -1.71
N ARG A 181 13.73 11.34 -3.03
CA ARG A 181 12.73 10.50 -3.67
C ARG A 181 13.06 9.02 -3.45
N PHE A 182 12.03 8.25 -3.16
CA PHE A 182 12.07 6.79 -3.23
C PHE A 182 11.30 6.36 -4.47
N PHE A 183 11.84 5.41 -5.22
CA PHE A 183 11.22 4.91 -6.44
C PHE A 183 11.37 3.40 -6.53
N ASP A 184 10.40 2.75 -7.19
CA ASP A 184 10.44 1.32 -7.46
C ASP A 184 11.46 1.06 -8.56
N ARG A 185 12.47 0.23 -8.23
CA ARG A 185 13.61 -0.05 -9.11
C ARG A 185 13.21 -0.75 -10.41
N ASN A 186 12.06 -1.43 -10.43
CA ASN A 186 11.64 -2.24 -11.57
C ASN A 186 10.91 -1.42 -12.64
N ASN A 187 10.21 -0.36 -12.25
CA ASN A 187 9.37 0.45 -13.15
C ASN A 187 9.70 1.95 -13.12
N ASP A 188 10.63 2.40 -12.27
CA ASP A 188 11.00 3.81 -12.05
C ASP A 188 9.80 4.70 -11.66
N SER A 189 8.76 4.11 -11.05
CA SER A 189 7.66 4.90 -10.48
C SER A 189 8.02 5.35 -9.08
N ASP A 190 7.69 6.60 -8.76
CA ASP A 190 7.84 7.12 -7.41
C ASP A 190 7.07 6.26 -6.40
N MET A 191 7.61 6.16 -5.20
CA MET A 191 6.95 5.49 -4.09
C MET A 191 5.67 6.25 -3.77
N HIS A 192 4.53 5.56 -3.86
CA HIS A 192 3.25 6.13 -3.51
C HIS A 192 3.32 6.66 -2.06
N TYR A 193 2.86 7.89 -1.84
CA TYR A 193 2.89 8.53 -0.52
C TYR A 193 2.22 7.71 0.61
N ILE A 194 1.39 6.72 0.27
CA ILE A 194 0.80 5.78 1.24
C ILE A 194 1.82 4.85 1.88
N ASN A 195 2.91 4.58 1.16
CA ASN A 195 4.03 3.76 1.59
C ASN A 195 5.14 4.62 2.24
N MET A 196 5.01 5.95 2.23
CA MET A 196 5.90 6.83 2.98
C MET A 196 5.60 6.72 4.48
N PRO A 197 6.62 6.55 5.34
CA PRO A 197 6.48 6.71 6.78
C PRO A 197 5.88 8.08 7.12
N CYS A 198 4.83 8.07 7.94
CA CYS A 198 4.19 9.29 8.43
C CYS A 198 4.51 9.45 9.91
N TYR A 199 5.69 9.97 10.23
CA TYR A 199 6.00 10.33 11.60
C TYR A 199 5.11 11.51 11.95
N GLY A 200 4.13 11.30 12.83
CA GLY A 200 3.33 12.37 13.37
C GLY A 200 4.24 13.48 13.90
N ALA A 201 3.79 14.73 13.84
CA ALA A 201 4.53 15.89 14.36
C ALA A 201 5.17 15.50 15.69
N HIS A 202 6.51 15.47 15.68
CA HIS A 202 7.34 14.86 16.71
C HIS A 202 6.90 15.28 18.12
N ASP A 203 6.09 14.45 18.79
CA ASP A 203 6.00 14.56 20.24
C ASP A 203 7.42 14.31 20.76
N ALA A 204 7.88 15.16 21.68
CA ALA A 204 9.20 15.03 22.29
C ALA A 204 9.43 13.62 22.87
N ALA A 205 8.35 12.96 23.30
CA ALA A 205 8.33 11.55 23.70
C ALA A 205 8.82 10.59 22.62
N MET A 206 8.53 10.85 21.34
CA MET A 206 9.00 10.03 20.23
C MET A 206 10.49 10.22 19.96
N GLN A 207 10.97 11.46 20.00
CA GLN A 207 12.41 11.76 19.90
C GLN A 207 13.19 11.11 21.04
N GLU A 208 12.66 11.14 22.26
CA GLU A 208 13.26 10.49 23.42
C GLU A 208 13.30 8.96 23.27
N LEU A 209 12.23 8.37 22.74
CA LEU A 209 12.14 6.92 22.50
C LEU A 209 13.11 6.47 21.39
N LEU A 210 13.31 7.30 20.36
CA LEU A 210 14.33 7.09 19.32
C LEU A 210 15.76 7.32 19.82
N ALA A 211 15.95 8.28 20.74
CA ALA A 211 17.25 8.58 21.34
C ALA A 211 17.70 7.50 22.33
N ASN A 212 16.76 6.80 22.96
CA ASN A 212 17.01 5.76 23.95
C ASN A 212 16.45 4.42 23.49
N PRO A 213 17.05 3.77 22.47
CA PRO A 213 16.58 2.47 22.00
C PRO A 213 16.61 1.47 23.15
N ARG A 214 15.49 0.77 23.35
CA ARG A 214 15.39 -0.25 24.41
C ARG A 214 16.50 -1.29 24.22
N PRO A 215 17.08 -1.83 25.31
CA PRO A 215 18.02 -2.93 25.21
C PRO A 215 17.38 -4.06 24.40
N LYS A 216 18.13 -4.66 23.48
CA LYS A 216 17.70 -5.87 22.80
C LYS A 216 17.31 -6.88 23.87
N LYS A 217 16.02 -7.24 23.91
CA LYS A 217 15.55 -8.29 24.79
C LYS A 217 16.32 -9.54 24.38
N ASP A 218 16.95 -10.24 25.32
CA ASP A 218 17.65 -11.53 25.08
C ASP A 218 16.70 -12.65 24.63
N SER A 219 15.49 -12.30 24.15
CA SER A 219 14.58 -13.23 23.51
C SER A 219 15.33 -13.90 22.37
N ALA A 220 15.46 -15.23 22.49
CA ALA A 220 15.83 -16.11 21.39
C ALA A 220 15.18 -15.57 20.12
N GLN A 221 15.98 -15.33 19.08
CA GLN A 221 15.51 -14.76 17.81
C GLN A 221 14.15 -15.35 17.47
N PRO A 222 13.15 -14.53 17.08
CA PRO A 222 11.79 -14.99 16.82
C PRO A 222 11.85 -16.29 16.03
N ARG A 223 11.39 -17.38 16.67
CA ARG A 223 11.50 -18.74 16.15
C ARG A 223 10.56 -18.88 14.96
N GLY A 224 11.03 -18.48 13.80
CA GLY A 224 10.17 -18.47 12.61
C GLY A 224 10.53 -17.33 11.68
N ARG A 225 11.82 -17.20 11.33
CA ARG A 225 12.33 -16.27 10.32
C ARG A 225 11.84 -16.58 8.89
N ASN A 226 10.65 -17.17 8.78
CA ASN A 226 9.79 -17.02 7.63
C ASN A 226 9.36 -15.54 7.67
N SER A 227 10.25 -14.68 7.17
CA SER A 227 10.06 -13.26 6.88
C SER A 227 8.60 -12.98 6.49
N ALA A 228 8.03 -11.81 6.78
CA ALA A 228 6.69 -11.49 6.28
C ALA A 228 6.58 -11.61 4.75
N SER A 229 7.72 -11.52 4.04
CA SER A 229 7.89 -11.93 2.64
C SER A 229 7.44 -13.37 2.30
N ALA A 230 7.30 -14.24 3.30
CA ALA A 230 6.87 -15.63 3.20
C ALA A 230 5.39 -15.83 3.55
N ALA A 231 4.57 -14.78 3.47
CA ALA A 231 3.22 -14.96 2.96
C ALA A 231 3.26 -15.38 1.48
N ARG A 232 3.93 -16.50 1.19
CA ARG A 232 3.62 -17.41 0.06
C ARG A 232 2.30 -18.12 0.36
N HIS A 233 1.34 -17.40 0.91
CA HIS A 233 0.00 -17.89 1.00
C HIS A 233 -0.57 -17.72 -0.39
N ASP A 234 -0.90 -18.81 -1.05
CA ASP A 234 -1.69 -18.79 -2.29
C ASP A 234 -3.10 -18.21 -2.07
N THR A 235 -3.40 -17.72 -0.86
CA THR A 235 -4.72 -17.27 -0.43
C THR A 235 -4.60 -16.04 0.48
N PHE A 236 -5.48 -15.06 0.27
CA PHE A 236 -5.60 -13.91 1.16
C PHE A 236 -6.15 -14.35 2.53
N PRO A 237 -5.58 -13.86 3.66
CA PRO A 237 -6.20 -14.10 4.95
C PRO A 237 -7.55 -13.38 5.05
N LYS A 238 -8.45 -13.89 5.89
CA LYS A 238 -9.79 -13.29 6.04
C LYS A 238 -9.68 -11.98 6.82
N LEU A 239 -10.42 -10.95 6.40
CA LEU A 239 -10.55 -9.73 7.19
C LEU A 239 -11.11 -10.07 8.59
N GLY A 240 -10.48 -9.53 9.62
CA GLY A 240 -10.83 -9.77 11.02
C GLY A 240 -10.32 -11.09 11.62
N SER A 241 -9.73 -12.01 10.84
CA SER A 241 -9.03 -13.17 11.41
C SER A 241 -7.66 -12.78 11.93
N GLU A 242 -7.00 -13.67 12.67
CA GLU A 242 -5.61 -13.48 13.08
C GLU A 242 -4.66 -14.02 12.01
N ALA A 243 -3.66 -13.24 11.62
CA ALA A 243 -2.62 -13.64 10.69
C ALA A 243 -1.35 -12.81 10.91
N MET A 244 -0.23 -13.27 10.36
CA MET A 244 0.98 -12.45 10.24
C MET A 244 0.72 -11.28 9.28
N GLY A 245 1.22 -10.10 9.60
CA GLY A 245 1.20 -8.97 8.69
C GLY A 245 1.90 -7.74 9.24
N THR A 246 1.72 -6.63 8.52
CA THR A 246 2.32 -5.35 8.87
C THR A 246 1.37 -4.55 9.74
N TYR A 247 1.82 -4.17 10.94
CA TYR A 247 1.14 -3.20 11.78
C TYR A 247 1.82 -1.85 11.65
N PHE A 248 1.02 -0.84 11.36
CA PHE A 248 1.49 0.52 11.44
C PHE A 248 1.32 1.10 12.84
N ALA A 249 2.45 1.47 13.42
CA ALA A 249 2.52 1.98 14.76
C ALA A 249 2.27 3.49 14.82
N PRO A 250 1.93 4.01 16.01
CA PRO A 250 1.73 5.44 16.27
C PRO A 250 2.92 6.35 15.95
N ASP A 251 4.13 5.81 15.96
CA ASP A 251 5.37 6.52 15.67
C ASP A 251 5.61 6.76 14.18
N GLY A 252 4.71 6.27 13.31
CA GLY A 252 4.86 6.35 11.87
C GLY A 252 5.71 5.24 11.27
N ARG A 253 6.25 4.35 12.09
CA ARG A 253 6.95 3.14 11.66
C ARG A 253 5.95 2.01 11.47
N PHE A 254 6.42 0.96 10.81
CA PHE A 254 5.68 -0.28 10.75
C PHE A 254 6.49 -1.41 11.39
N TYR A 255 5.74 -2.37 11.91
CA TYR A 255 6.26 -3.54 12.60
C TYR A 255 5.56 -4.77 12.05
N ILE A 256 6.21 -5.91 12.18
CA ILE A 256 5.69 -7.18 11.70
C ILE A 256 5.36 -8.05 12.89
N GLY A 257 4.21 -8.71 12.84
CA GLY A 257 3.76 -9.64 13.88
C GLY A 257 2.40 -10.25 13.53
N VAL A 258 1.95 -11.18 14.37
CA VAL A 258 0.61 -11.75 14.29
C VAL A 258 -0.38 -10.80 14.95
N GLY A 259 -1.38 -10.38 14.17
CA GLY A 259 -2.43 -9.50 14.62
C GLY A 259 -3.76 -9.81 13.94
N LYS A 260 -4.79 -9.04 14.32
CA LYS A 260 -6.09 -9.07 13.65
C LYS A 260 -5.99 -8.37 12.30
N VAL A 261 -6.28 -9.08 11.22
CA VAL A 261 -6.23 -8.57 9.84
C VAL A 261 -7.24 -7.45 9.66
N THR A 262 -6.75 -6.31 9.19
CA THR A 262 -7.52 -5.09 8.94
C THR A 262 -7.50 -4.68 7.47
N ALA A 263 -6.51 -5.12 6.70
CA ALA A 263 -6.53 -4.98 5.26
C ALA A 263 -5.77 -6.13 4.61
N ILE A 264 -6.09 -6.40 3.35
CA ILE A 264 -5.37 -7.31 2.47
C ILE A 264 -5.20 -6.62 1.13
N GLY A 265 -4.06 -6.82 0.48
CA GLY A 265 -3.82 -6.19 -0.81
C GLY A 265 -2.77 -6.89 -1.64
N LEU A 266 -2.59 -6.36 -2.84
CA LEU A 266 -1.54 -6.70 -3.79
C LEU A 266 -0.64 -5.48 -3.96
N ASN A 267 0.67 -5.65 -3.86
CA ASN A 267 1.59 -4.60 -4.26
C ASN A 267 1.75 -4.55 -5.79
N HIS A 268 2.61 -3.66 -6.29
CA HIS A 268 2.82 -3.48 -7.74
C HIS A 268 3.37 -4.71 -8.45
N CYS A 269 4.12 -5.57 -7.74
CA CYS A 269 4.59 -6.85 -8.24
C CYS A 269 3.55 -7.98 -8.11
N GLY A 270 2.34 -7.69 -7.62
CA GLY A 270 1.30 -8.67 -7.37
C GLY A 270 1.57 -9.57 -6.16
N ALA A 271 2.50 -9.20 -5.29
CA ALA A 271 2.71 -9.92 -4.03
C ALA A 271 1.62 -9.55 -3.03
N ILE A 272 1.16 -10.56 -2.28
CA ILE A 272 0.12 -10.40 -1.27
C ILE A 272 0.73 -9.78 -0.01
N TYR A 273 0.07 -8.76 0.54
CA TYR A 273 0.35 -8.25 1.88
C TYR A 273 -0.93 -8.23 2.72
N ALA A 274 -0.73 -8.20 4.04
CA ALA A 274 -1.80 -8.02 5.01
C ALA A 274 -1.40 -6.94 6.02
N LEU A 275 -2.36 -6.08 6.35
CA LEU A 275 -2.21 -5.12 7.44
C LEU A 275 -2.94 -5.62 8.66
N VAL A 276 -2.30 -5.57 9.82
CA VAL A 276 -2.83 -6.13 11.06
C VAL A 276 -2.86 -5.11 12.18
N LYS A 277 -3.67 -5.36 13.21
CA LYS A 277 -3.61 -4.67 14.50
C LYS A 277 -3.23 -5.66 15.60
N PRO A 278 -2.44 -5.26 16.62
CA PRO A 278 -2.20 -6.09 17.79
C PRO A 278 -3.52 -6.59 18.41
N VAL A 279 -3.55 -7.85 18.85
CA VAL A 279 -4.71 -8.44 19.51
C VAL A 279 -4.62 -8.15 21.00
N PRO A 280 -5.59 -7.43 21.60
CA PRO A 280 -5.56 -7.11 23.03
C PRO A 280 -5.41 -8.36 23.90
N GLY A 281 -4.49 -8.32 24.87
CA GLY A 281 -4.23 -9.42 25.80
C GLY A 281 -3.39 -10.57 25.23
N LYS A 282 -2.94 -10.50 23.97
CA LYS A 282 -1.97 -11.45 23.40
C LYS A 282 -0.59 -10.79 23.27
N SER A 283 0.42 -11.49 23.76
CA SER A 283 1.83 -11.06 23.74
C SER A 283 2.73 -12.30 23.77
N GLY A 284 3.97 -12.17 23.31
CA GLY A 284 4.96 -13.25 23.28
C GLY A 284 4.96 -14.02 21.96
N GLY A 285 6.16 -14.41 21.52
CA GLY A 285 6.34 -15.25 20.32
C GLY A 285 5.93 -14.50 19.06
N ASP A 286 5.05 -15.10 18.24
CA ASP A 286 4.61 -14.50 16.99
C ASP A 286 3.73 -13.25 17.19
N TYR A 287 3.21 -13.01 18.39
CA TYR A 287 2.41 -11.81 18.73
C TYR A 287 3.29 -10.62 19.16
N ASP A 288 4.59 -10.81 19.33
CA ASP A 288 5.51 -9.71 19.55
C ASP A 288 5.77 -9.01 18.20
N PHE A 289 5.41 -7.73 18.12
CA PHE A 289 5.67 -6.93 16.93
C PHE A 289 7.12 -6.43 16.94
N TYR A 290 7.81 -6.51 15.81
CA TYR A 290 9.21 -6.08 15.68
C TYR A 290 9.51 -5.49 14.29
N ASP A 291 10.55 -4.66 14.23
CA ASP A 291 11.06 -4.10 12.99
C ASP A 291 11.81 -5.19 12.21
N GLU A 292 11.46 -5.41 10.93
CA GLU A 292 11.95 -6.55 10.14
C GLU A 292 13.47 -6.56 9.97
N LEU A 293 14.08 -5.38 9.95
CA LEU A 293 15.47 -5.19 9.59
C LEU A 293 16.37 -5.17 10.84
N THR A 294 15.98 -4.39 11.84
CA THR A 294 16.73 -4.20 13.09
C THR A 294 16.43 -5.28 14.13
N LEU A 295 15.30 -5.98 13.98
CA LEU A 295 14.75 -6.94 14.94
C LEU A 295 14.46 -6.30 16.32
N GLU A 296 14.35 -4.98 16.36
CA GLU A 296 13.97 -4.26 17.56
C GLU A 296 12.47 -4.42 17.79
N HIS A 297 12.09 -4.77 19.03
CA HIS A 297 10.69 -4.90 19.40
C HIS A 297 9.99 -3.55 19.30
N MET A 298 8.74 -3.59 18.86
CA MET A 298 7.84 -2.46 18.88
C MET A 298 7.75 -1.91 20.31
N PRO A 299 7.92 -0.60 20.50
CA PRO A 299 7.81 -0.02 21.83
C PRO A 299 6.36 -0.08 22.34
N ASP A 300 6.21 -0.06 23.66
CA ASP A 300 4.87 0.03 24.26
C ASP A 300 4.35 1.45 24.09
N PHE A 301 3.35 1.62 23.23
CA PHE A 301 2.64 2.87 23.10
C PHE A 301 1.62 2.98 24.25
N THR A 302 1.99 3.68 25.32
CA THR A 302 1.08 4.02 26.42
C THR A 302 0.12 5.11 25.96
N GLY A 303 -0.88 4.72 25.16
CA GLY A 303 -1.86 5.64 24.60
C GLY A 303 -2.56 5.03 23.41
N HIS A 304 -3.89 5.15 23.35
CA HIS A 304 -4.62 4.90 22.12
C HIS A 304 -4.25 6.02 21.13
N ALA A 305 -3.19 5.81 20.35
CA ALA A 305 -2.92 6.71 19.25
C ALA A 305 -4.16 6.75 18.37
N SER A 306 -4.77 7.94 18.30
CA SER A 306 -5.98 8.15 17.52
C SER A 306 -5.72 7.70 16.07
N SER A 307 -6.74 7.22 15.37
CA SER A 307 -6.62 6.87 13.95
C SER A 307 -5.97 8.00 13.14
N LYS A 308 -6.28 9.25 13.52
CA LYS A 308 -5.78 10.50 12.93
C LYS A 308 -4.26 10.65 12.97
N SER A 309 -3.57 10.03 13.92
CA SER A 309 -2.12 10.15 14.06
C SER A 309 -1.35 9.11 13.25
N ARG A 310 -2.03 8.09 12.69
CA ARG A 310 -1.34 6.96 12.05
C ARG A 310 -1.16 7.19 10.56
N PHE A 311 -2.23 7.50 9.84
CA PHE A 311 -2.19 7.87 8.42
C PHE A 311 -3.36 8.81 8.12
N PRO A 312 -3.16 10.13 8.06
CA PRO A 312 -4.23 11.09 7.82
C PRO A 312 -5.02 10.76 6.54
N TRP A 313 -4.34 10.17 5.56
CA TRP A 313 -4.93 9.75 4.31
C TRP A 313 -5.77 8.47 4.48
N ARG A 314 -5.38 7.46 5.26
CA ARG A 314 -6.28 6.32 5.56
C ARG A 314 -7.46 6.76 6.39
N ASP A 315 -7.31 7.78 7.22
CA ASP A 315 -8.44 8.41 7.91
C ASP A 315 -9.38 9.13 6.93
N HIS A 316 -8.84 9.73 5.87
CA HIS A 316 -9.65 10.26 4.77
C HIS A 316 -10.50 9.14 4.14
N PHE A 317 -9.91 7.98 3.87
CA PHE A 317 -10.58 6.80 3.26
C PHE A 317 -11.19 5.83 4.27
N SER A 318 -11.15 6.16 5.55
CA SER A 318 -11.84 5.44 6.61
C SER A 318 -13.34 5.73 6.58
N LYS A 319 -13.70 6.78 5.84
CA LYS A 319 -15.05 7.16 5.49
C LYS A 319 -15.60 6.21 4.45
N THR A 320 -16.87 5.84 4.59
CA THR A 320 -17.59 5.12 3.52
C THR A 320 -17.65 5.98 2.25
N VAL A 321 -17.93 5.38 1.10
CA VAL A 321 -18.15 6.13 -0.15
C VAL A 321 -19.24 7.20 0.04
N GLU A 322 -20.26 6.91 0.84
CA GLU A 322 -21.35 7.85 1.16
C GLU A 322 -20.90 9.01 2.05
N GLU A 323 -19.90 8.80 2.90
CA GLU A 323 -19.31 9.85 3.74
C GLU A 323 -18.31 10.71 2.95
N LEU A 324 -17.61 10.12 1.97
CA LEU A 324 -16.71 10.82 1.05
C LEU A 324 -17.47 11.61 -0.01
N ALA A 325 -18.60 11.10 -0.44
CA ALA A 325 -19.41 11.69 -1.49
C ALA A 325 -20.89 11.65 -1.06
N PRO A 326 -21.33 12.63 -0.22
CA PRO A 326 -22.67 12.68 0.36
C PRO A 326 -23.81 12.62 -0.66
N LYS A 327 -23.55 12.99 -1.92
CA LYS A 327 -24.49 12.85 -3.03
C LYS A 327 -24.94 11.39 -3.26
N PHE A 328 -24.18 10.40 -2.77
CA PHE A 328 -24.52 8.98 -2.83
C PHE A 328 -25.19 8.44 -1.54
N LYS A 329 -25.36 9.26 -0.50
CA LYS A 329 -25.97 8.81 0.78
C LYS A 329 -27.42 8.34 0.56
N GLY A 330 -27.72 7.10 0.98
CA GLY A 330 -29.07 6.51 0.86
C GLY A 330 -29.46 6.10 -0.57
N SER A 331 -28.53 6.19 -1.53
CA SER A 331 -28.80 5.88 -2.95
C SER A 331 -28.77 4.39 -3.29
N GLY A 332 -28.29 3.53 -2.38
CA GLY A 332 -28.06 2.11 -2.68
C GLY A 332 -27.34 1.90 -4.02
N LEU A 333 -26.40 2.79 -4.40
CA LEU A 333 -25.69 2.82 -5.69
C LEU A 333 -26.57 2.58 -6.94
N ARG A 334 -27.83 3.06 -6.89
CA ARG A 334 -28.66 3.44 -8.03
C ARG A 334 -29.69 4.49 -7.62
N ALA A 335 -29.69 5.67 -8.21
CA ALA A 335 -30.22 5.77 -9.56
C ALA A 335 -29.14 5.86 -10.66
N LEU A 336 -27.85 5.90 -10.30
CA LEU A 336 -26.81 6.37 -11.21
C LEU A 336 -25.57 5.47 -11.13
N LEU A 337 -24.97 4.97 -12.20
CA LEU A 337 -24.56 5.69 -13.41
C LEU A 337 -25.69 5.81 -14.46
N PRO A 338 -26.26 7.01 -14.65
CA PRO A 338 -26.11 7.71 -15.90
C PRO A 338 -25.30 8.99 -15.66
N PHE A 339 -24.25 9.11 -16.45
CA PHE A 339 -24.14 10.28 -17.29
C PHE A 339 -24.59 9.86 -18.68
#